data_AF-A0A7S2NKE7-F1
#
_entry.id   AF-A0A7S2NKE7-F1
#
_cell.length_a   1.000
_cell.length_b   1.000
_cell.length_c   1.000
_cell.angle_alpha   90.00
_cell.angle_beta   90.00
_cell.angle_gamma   90.00
#
_symmetry.space_group_name_H-M   'P 1'
#
loop_
_entity.id
_entity.type
_entity.pdbx_description
1 polymer ?
#
loop_
_entity_poly.entity_id
_entity_poly.type
_entity_poly.pdbx_seq_one_letter_code
_entity_poly.pdbx_strand_id
1 'polypeptide(L)'
;QQRNAYYLNSNVIMPLTQPYSLSYAELVGPSRLQFFVSHFWGTCFRQFVETVRKHAEGTKDQSWSSLSYWICFLSNNQWNVAAEVGGGDWQESSFYLALRSGLCRATCMVLDDKALPLTRSWCLFEVLQTFVLLHSEDNGGFEGLTFCTREGTLGMDTSGCADVSIALAKRLAGLNVADARASDPDDEEMITRLVQQEGGAEKMNEFIRENMWGTLTKEQEHFEAEVDKLGAELNVAAREREGSGKVMDTSRQPSLWAAARRRLLPDEYTDAQYVP
;
A
#
# COMPACT_ATOMS: atom_id res chain seq x y z
N GLN A 1 19.66 14.01 13.23
CA GLN A 1 19.43 12.84 12.36
C GLN A 1 18.09 12.23 12.74
N GLN A 2 17.20 11.94 11.79
CA GLN A 2 15.94 11.24 12.11
C GLN A 2 16.26 9.77 12.42
N ARG A 3 15.60 9.19 13.43
CA ARG A 3 15.77 7.78 13.82
C ARG A 3 15.01 6.90 12.83
N ASN A 4 15.59 5.76 12.47
CA ASN A 4 15.01 4.76 11.57
C ASN A 4 15.15 3.35 12.20
N ALA A 5 14.76 2.29 11.51
CA ALA A 5 14.82 0.95 12.07
C ALA A 5 16.27 0.50 12.34
N TYR A 6 17.25 0.89 11.52
CA TYR A 6 18.67 0.61 11.81
C TYR A 6 19.12 1.21 13.15
N TYR A 7 18.76 2.48 13.39
CA TYR A 7 19.06 3.15 14.65
C TYR A 7 18.34 2.47 15.83
N LEU A 8 17.04 2.21 15.70
CA LEU A 8 16.26 1.62 16.78
C LEU A 8 16.70 0.19 17.09
N ASN A 9 16.99 -0.60 16.06
CA ASN A 9 17.44 -1.96 16.26
C ASN A 9 18.73 -1.99 17.10
N SER A 10 19.73 -1.23 16.68
CA SER A 10 21.03 -1.19 17.36
C SER A 10 21.02 -0.51 18.74
N ASN A 11 20.22 0.55 18.93
CA ASN A 11 20.28 1.38 20.15
C ASN A 11 19.14 1.13 21.14
N VAL A 12 18.10 0.38 20.76
CA VAL A 12 16.92 0.14 21.61
C VAL A 12 16.58 -1.34 21.65
N ILE A 13 16.30 -1.96 20.50
CA ILE A 13 15.81 -3.34 20.44
C ILE A 13 16.86 -4.32 20.95
N MET A 14 18.06 -4.32 20.36
CA MET A 14 19.15 -5.20 20.76
C MET A 14 19.50 -5.04 22.26
N PRO A 15 19.73 -3.83 22.81
CA PRO A 15 19.94 -3.68 24.25
C PRO A 15 18.81 -4.22 25.14
N LEU A 16 17.55 -4.04 24.74
CA LEU A 16 16.40 -4.53 25.52
C LEU A 16 16.29 -6.05 25.49
N THR A 17 16.58 -6.69 24.36
CA THR A 17 16.45 -8.14 24.19
C THR A 17 17.70 -8.92 24.58
N GLN A 18 18.85 -8.26 24.77
CA GLN A 18 20.13 -8.88 25.13
C GLN A 18 20.06 -9.89 26.28
N PRO A 19 19.37 -9.62 27.42
CA PRO A 19 19.38 -10.55 28.54
C PRO A 19 18.70 -11.90 28.24
N TYR A 20 17.85 -11.95 27.21
CA TYR A 20 17.01 -13.11 26.88
C TYR A 20 17.32 -13.70 25.50
N SER A 21 17.99 -12.95 24.61
CA SER A 21 18.26 -13.34 23.22
C SER A 21 17.00 -13.72 22.44
N LEU A 22 15.92 -12.96 22.66
CA LEU A 22 14.62 -13.11 22.00
C LEU A 22 14.39 -11.99 20.98
N SER A 23 13.37 -12.15 20.13
CA SER A 23 12.79 -11.01 19.42
C SER A 23 12.16 -10.01 20.40
N TYR A 24 11.93 -8.77 19.96
CA TYR A 24 11.21 -7.80 20.77
C TYR A 24 9.76 -8.24 21.02
N ALA A 25 9.10 -8.79 20.00
CA ALA A 25 7.72 -9.27 20.09
C ALA A 25 7.55 -10.37 21.15
N GLU A 26 8.49 -11.31 21.24
CA GLU A 26 8.49 -12.35 22.29
C GLU A 26 8.73 -11.75 23.68
N LEU A 27 9.64 -10.76 23.78
CA LEU A 27 9.97 -10.11 25.05
C LEU A 27 8.78 -9.35 25.66
N VAL A 28 8.03 -8.61 24.84
CA VAL A 28 6.95 -7.73 25.33
C VAL A 28 5.58 -8.39 25.40
N GLY A 29 5.45 -9.61 24.87
CA GLY A 29 4.20 -10.35 24.79
C GLY A 29 3.68 -10.42 23.35
N PRO A 30 3.80 -11.57 22.67
CA PRO A 30 3.40 -11.71 21.28
C PRO A 30 1.88 -11.62 21.14
N SER A 31 1.44 -11.09 20.00
CA SER A 31 0.03 -11.04 19.62
C SER A 31 -0.18 -11.84 18.33
N ARG A 32 -1.41 -12.35 18.14
CA ARG A 32 -1.77 -13.06 16.90
C ARG A 32 -1.69 -12.09 15.73
N LEU A 33 -0.95 -12.45 14.68
CA LEU A 33 -0.79 -11.65 13.46
C LEU A 33 -2.12 -11.31 12.79
N GLN A 34 -2.26 -10.06 12.34
CA GLN A 34 -3.34 -9.62 11.45
C GLN A 34 -2.80 -8.99 10.16
N PHE A 35 -1.81 -8.12 10.24
CA PHE A 35 -1.23 -7.45 9.07
C PHE A 35 0.28 -7.65 8.98
N PHE A 36 0.77 -7.95 7.78
CA PHE A 36 2.20 -8.04 7.51
C PHE A 36 2.71 -6.68 7.01
N VAL A 37 3.77 -6.14 7.59
CA VAL A 37 4.32 -4.84 7.18
C VAL A 37 5.58 -5.03 6.34
N SER A 38 5.48 -4.67 5.06
CA SER A 38 6.64 -4.55 4.17
C SER A 38 7.18 -3.12 4.23
N HIS A 39 8.46 -2.95 4.58
CA HIS A 39 9.03 -1.61 4.73
C HIS A 39 10.55 -1.55 4.54
N PHE A 40 11.05 -0.36 4.21
CA PHE A 40 12.48 -0.07 4.23
C PHE A 40 12.93 0.34 5.64
N TRP A 41 14.01 -0.26 6.13
CA TRP A 41 14.59 0.08 7.43
C TRP A 41 15.15 1.51 7.52
N GLY A 42 15.48 2.11 6.37
CA GLY A 42 15.96 3.50 6.29
C GLY A 42 14.85 4.53 6.44
N THR A 43 13.57 4.14 6.32
CA THR A 43 12.42 5.03 6.50
C THR A 43 12.44 5.67 7.89
N CYS A 44 12.11 6.96 7.96
CA CYS A 44 12.00 7.66 9.23
C CYS A 44 10.98 6.97 10.14
N PHE A 45 11.39 6.62 11.36
CA PHE A 45 10.55 5.85 12.28
C PHE A 45 9.28 6.60 12.66
N ARG A 46 9.34 7.94 12.79
CA ARG A 46 8.13 8.74 13.05
C ARG A 46 7.12 8.58 11.92
N GLN A 47 7.57 8.69 10.67
CA GLN A 47 6.71 8.53 9.49
C GLN A 47 6.17 7.10 9.43
N PHE A 48 7.00 6.10 9.68
CA PHE A 48 6.57 4.70 9.75
C PHE A 48 5.43 4.50 10.77
N VAL A 49 5.58 5.01 12.00
CA VAL A 49 4.54 4.90 13.04
C VAL A 49 3.28 5.67 12.64
N GLU A 50 3.42 6.86 12.06
CA GLU A 50 2.28 7.63 11.54
C GLU A 50 1.53 6.86 10.46
N THR A 51 2.24 6.25 9.51
CA THR A 51 1.66 5.41 8.46
C THR A 51 0.91 4.21 9.01
N VAL A 52 1.54 3.43 9.90
CA VAL A 52 0.89 2.25 10.51
C VAL A 52 -0.33 2.65 11.32
N ARG A 53 -0.24 3.75 12.10
CA ARG A 53 -1.39 4.29 12.83
C ARG A 53 -2.52 4.71 11.88
N LYS A 54 -2.20 5.37 10.76
CA LYS A 54 -3.21 5.79 9.79
C LYS A 54 -3.92 4.61 9.14
N HIS A 55 -3.18 3.57 8.80
CA HIS A 55 -3.76 2.32 8.33
C HIS A 55 -4.69 1.70 9.40
N ALA A 56 -4.23 1.65 10.65
CA ALA A 56 -5.02 1.14 11.77
C ALA A 56 -6.32 1.94 11.98
N GLU A 57 -6.26 3.27 11.95
CA GLU A 57 -7.42 4.17 12.06
C GLU A 57 -8.40 4.01 10.89
N GLY A 58 -7.91 3.66 9.70
CA GLY A 58 -8.73 3.40 8.51
C GLY A 58 -9.40 2.02 8.49
N THR A 59 -8.96 1.12 9.36
CA THR A 59 -9.49 -0.25 9.46
C THR A 59 -10.76 -0.22 10.33
N LYS A 60 -11.93 -0.39 9.72
CA LYS A 60 -13.26 -0.12 10.35
C LYS A 60 -13.86 -1.26 11.16
N ASP A 61 -13.34 -2.48 11.03
CA ASP A 61 -13.95 -3.69 11.59
C ASP A 61 -13.55 -3.99 13.04
N GLN A 62 -12.59 -3.24 13.60
CA GLN A 62 -12.16 -3.37 14.99
C GLN A 62 -11.54 -2.09 15.54
N SER A 63 -11.33 -2.03 16.86
CA SER A 63 -10.59 -0.90 17.45
C SER A 63 -9.19 -0.85 16.86
N TRP A 64 -8.77 0.32 16.38
CA TRP A 64 -7.44 0.49 15.81
C TRP A 64 -6.32 0.10 16.78
N SER A 65 -6.58 0.22 18.10
CA SER A 65 -5.64 -0.13 19.16
C SER A 65 -5.52 -1.64 19.42
N SER A 66 -6.42 -2.46 18.89
CA SER A 66 -6.37 -3.92 19.01
C SER A 66 -5.75 -4.60 17.79
N LEU A 67 -5.36 -3.83 16.78
CA LEU A 67 -4.71 -4.33 15.57
C LEU A 67 -3.27 -4.74 15.86
N SER A 68 -2.85 -5.86 15.29
CA SER A 68 -1.48 -6.36 15.38
C SER A 68 -0.78 -6.34 14.01
N TYR A 69 0.50 -5.98 14.05
CA TYR A 69 1.34 -5.85 12.87
C TYR A 69 2.61 -6.67 13.06
N TRP A 70 2.93 -7.51 12.08
CA TRP A 70 4.24 -8.14 12.01
C TRP A 70 5.21 -7.17 11.32
N ILE A 71 6.30 -6.83 12.01
CA ILE A 71 7.27 -5.84 11.58
C ILE A 71 8.65 -6.46 11.79
N CYS A 72 9.40 -6.68 10.72
CA CYS A 72 10.57 -7.57 10.72
C CYS A 72 11.60 -7.26 11.82
N PHE A 73 11.96 -5.99 12.06
CA PHE A 73 12.96 -5.65 13.10
C PHE A 73 12.45 -5.79 14.54
N LEU A 74 11.14 -5.95 14.75
CA LEU A 74 10.52 -6.21 16.04
C LEU A 74 10.18 -7.69 16.23
N SER A 75 9.77 -8.36 15.15
CA SER A 75 9.28 -9.73 15.16
C SER A 75 10.38 -10.78 14.98
N ASN A 76 11.43 -10.48 14.21
CA ASN A 76 12.54 -11.41 14.03
C ASN A 76 13.48 -11.36 15.24
N ASN A 77 14.01 -12.51 15.65
CA ASN A 77 15.10 -12.57 16.61
C ASN A 77 16.39 -11.99 16.02
N GLN A 78 16.70 -10.76 16.41
CA GLN A 78 17.87 -10.01 15.93
C GLN A 78 19.21 -10.61 16.41
N TRP A 79 19.17 -11.55 17.36
CA TRP A 79 20.34 -12.32 17.81
C TRP A 79 20.60 -13.57 16.97
N ASN A 80 19.64 -13.98 16.13
CA ASN A 80 19.75 -15.15 15.28
C ASN A 80 19.18 -14.89 13.88
N VAL A 81 19.59 -13.78 13.25
CA VAL A 81 19.08 -13.35 11.93
C VAL A 81 19.22 -14.44 10.87
N ALA A 82 20.30 -15.24 10.91
CA ALA A 82 20.50 -16.33 9.96
C ALA A 82 19.35 -17.35 9.97
N ALA A 83 18.82 -17.69 11.15
CA ALA A 83 17.64 -18.56 11.24
C ALA A 83 16.37 -17.84 10.80
N GLU A 84 16.23 -16.55 11.09
CA GLU A 84 15.07 -15.73 10.72
C GLU A 84 14.92 -15.54 9.20
N VAL A 85 16.04 -15.58 8.48
CA VAL A 85 16.06 -15.58 7.00
C VAL A 85 16.03 -17.01 6.42
N GLY A 86 15.86 -18.03 7.27
CA GLY A 86 15.61 -19.42 6.87
C GLY A 86 16.84 -20.34 6.83
N GLY A 87 18.03 -19.86 7.19
CA GLY A 87 19.22 -20.71 7.33
C GLY A 87 19.64 -21.45 6.05
N GLY A 88 19.29 -20.90 4.88
CA GLY A 88 19.52 -21.52 3.56
C GLY A 88 18.26 -22.05 2.88
N ASP A 89 17.13 -22.12 3.59
CA ASP A 89 15.82 -22.39 3.01
C ASP A 89 14.88 -21.20 3.27
N TRP A 90 14.59 -20.42 2.23
CA TRP A 90 13.74 -19.23 2.33
C TRP A 90 12.31 -19.54 2.80
N GLN A 91 11.83 -20.78 2.63
CA GLN A 91 10.50 -21.19 3.11
C GLN A 91 10.46 -21.33 4.64
N GLU A 92 11.62 -21.49 5.28
CA GLU A 92 11.76 -21.48 6.73
C GLU A 92 11.98 -20.07 7.29
N SER A 93 12.05 -19.05 6.42
CA SER A 93 12.20 -17.67 6.88
C SER A 93 10.94 -17.19 7.63
N SER A 94 11.15 -16.41 8.68
CA SER A 94 10.06 -15.79 9.44
C SER A 94 9.18 -14.88 8.58
N PHE A 95 9.75 -14.31 7.51
CA PHE A 95 9.04 -13.54 6.50
C PHE A 95 7.98 -14.40 5.78
N TYR A 96 8.41 -15.54 5.23
CA TYR A 96 7.52 -16.47 4.54
C TYR A 96 6.48 -17.04 5.50
N LEU A 97 6.90 -17.53 6.67
CA LEU A 97 6.02 -18.17 7.64
C LEU A 97 4.95 -17.21 8.17
N ALA A 98 5.31 -15.96 8.46
CA ALA A 98 4.34 -14.96 8.91
C ALA A 98 3.29 -14.67 7.82
N LEU A 99 3.74 -14.40 6.60
CA LEU A 99 2.85 -14.05 5.49
C LEU A 99 1.95 -15.23 5.07
N ARG A 100 2.47 -16.45 5.10
CA ARG A 100 1.77 -17.69 4.72
C ARG A 100 1.05 -18.39 5.88
N SER A 101 0.97 -17.76 7.04
CA SER A 101 0.37 -18.33 8.26
C SER A 101 -1.13 -18.66 8.16
N GLY A 102 -1.82 -18.18 7.11
CA GLY A 102 -3.29 -18.20 7.01
C GLY A 102 -3.99 -17.23 7.97
N LEU A 103 -3.23 -16.43 8.73
CA LEU A 103 -3.75 -15.42 9.65
C LEU A 103 -3.56 -14.00 9.11
N CYS A 104 -2.63 -13.82 8.18
CA CYS A 104 -2.35 -12.54 7.57
C CYS A 104 -3.53 -12.12 6.69
N ARG A 105 -4.11 -10.96 6.98
CA ARG A 105 -5.22 -10.37 6.21
C ARG A 105 -4.73 -9.67 4.96
N ALA A 106 -3.66 -8.89 5.07
CA ALA A 106 -3.11 -8.10 3.98
C ALA A 106 -1.62 -7.81 4.22
N THR A 107 -0.92 -7.49 3.14
CA THR A 107 0.42 -6.91 3.18
C THR A 107 0.31 -5.39 3.11
N CYS A 108 0.69 -4.71 4.19
CA CYS A 108 0.80 -3.26 4.26
C CYS A 108 2.20 -2.83 3.83
N MET A 109 2.34 -2.31 2.61
CA MET A 109 3.59 -1.74 2.13
C MET A 109 3.72 -0.27 2.53
N VAL A 110 4.62 0.01 3.47
CA VAL A 110 4.90 1.37 3.94
C VAL A 110 5.83 2.07 2.97
N LEU A 111 5.27 2.93 2.12
CA LEU A 111 6.02 3.68 1.11
C LEU A 111 6.47 5.05 1.63
N ASP A 112 7.68 5.44 1.24
CA ASP A 112 8.12 6.83 1.28
C ASP A 112 7.84 7.53 -0.06
N ASP A 113 8.11 8.83 -0.13
CA ASP A 113 7.93 9.68 -1.32
C ASP A 113 8.74 9.22 -2.55
N LYS A 114 9.70 8.32 -2.34
CA LYS A 114 10.60 7.77 -3.36
C LYS A 114 10.32 6.30 -3.68
N ALA A 115 9.34 5.69 -3.02
CA ALA A 115 9.06 4.25 -3.09
C ALA A 115 10.32 3.37 -2.87
N LEU A 116 11.24 3.79 -2.00
CA LEU A 116 12.48 3.05 -1.74
C LEU A 116 12.28 1.59 -1.29
N PRO A 117 11.21 1.18 -0.57
CA PRO A 117 10.98 -0.23 -0.25
C PRO A 117 11.03 -1.12 -1.49
N LEU A 118 10.49 -0.69 -2.63
CA LEU A 118 10.49 -1.46 -3.88
C LEU A 118 11.87 -1.58 -4.55
N THR A 119 12.89 -0.94 -3.99
CA THR A 119 14.30 -1.08 -4.39
C THR A 119 15.09 -2.02 -3.48
N ARG A 120 14.41 -2.72 -2.56
CA ARG A 120 15.03 -3.65 -1.60
C ARG A 120 14.63 -5.08 -1.91
N SER A 121 15.59 -6.00 -2.03
CA SER A 121 15.29 -7.38 -2.44
C SER A 121 14.35 -8.07 -1.44
N TRP A 122 14.55 -7.91 -0.14
CA TRP A 122 13.62 -8.49 0.85
C TRP A 122 12.19 -7.94 0.75
N CYS A 123 12.00 -6.65 0.44
CA CYS A 123 10.66 -6.13 0.17
C CYS A 123 10.09 -6.66 -1.16
N LEU A 124 10.92 -6.89 -2.17
CA LEU A 124 10.51 -7.55 -3.41
C LEU A 124 10.08 -9.00 -3.14
N PHE A 125 10.80 -9.72 -2.29
CA PHE A 125 10.41 -11.05 -1.83
C PHE A 125 9.04 -11.02 -1.15
N GLU A 126 8.80 -10.05 -0.25
CA GLU A 126 7.50 -9.88 0.41
C GLU A 126 6.38 -9.64 -0.61
N VAL A 127 6.58 -8.76 -1.60
CA VAL A 127 5.62 -8.52 -2.70
C VAL A 127 5.39 -9.77 -3.53
N LEU A 128 6.45 -10.51 -3.85
CA LEU A 128 6.35 -11.78 -4.59
C LEU A 128 5.47 -12.78 -3.84
N GLN A 129 5.70 -12.95 -2.54
CA GLN A 129 4.91 -13.86 -1.72
C GLN A 129 3.46 -13.38 -1.56
N THR A 130 3.23 -12.06 -1.49
CA THR A 130 1.89 -11.45 -1.54
C THR A 130 1.19 -11.79 -2.86
N PHE A 131 1.88 -11.66 -3.99
CA PHE A 131 1.38 -12.02 -5.31
C PHE A 131 0.99 -13.50 -5.37
N VAL A 132 1.89 -14.41 -4.97
CA VAL A 132 1.66 -15.86 -4.99
C VAL A 132 0.50 -16.25 -4.05
N LEU A 133 0.40 -15.63 -2.88
CA LEU A 133 -0.70 -15.90 -1.95
C LEU A 133 -2.04 -15.42 -2.49
N LEU A 134 -2.10 -14.22 -3.05
CA LEU A 134 -3.33 -13.66 -3.62
C LEU A 134 -3.90 -14.54 -4.74
N HIS A 135 -3.03 -15.14 -5.56
CA HIS A 135 -3.42 -16.01 -6.68
C HIS A 135 -3.55 -17.49 -6.31
N SER A 136 -3.46 -17.84 -5.03
CA SER A 136 -3.70 -19.20 -4.55
C SER A 136 -5.21 -19.51 -4.50
N GLU A 137 -5.59 -20.75 -4.85
CA GLU A 137 -6.99 -21.21 -4.70
C GLU A 137 -7.49 -21.17 -3.25
N ASP A 138 -6.58 -21.33 -2.29
CA ASP A 138 -6.87 -21.30 -0.85
C ASP A 138 -6.22 -20.08 -0.19
N ASN A 139 -6.49 -18.88 -0.72
CA ASN A 139 -5.94 -17.64 -0.19
C ASN A 139 -6.55 -17.21 1.16
N GLY A 140 -7.50 -17.98 1.72
CA GLY A 140 -8.06 -17.74 3.05
C GLY A 140 -8.76 -16.38 3.24
N GLY A 141 -9.14 -15.69 2.15
CA GLY A 141 -9.67 -14.33 2.21
C GLY A 141 -8.59 -13.24 2.34
N PHE A 142 -7.35 -13.54 1.97
CA PHE A 142 -6.26 -12.56 1.92
C PHE A 142 -6.60 -11.41 0.96
N GLU A 143 -6.54 -10.18 1.48
CA GLU A 143 -6.93 -8.94 0.81
C GLU A 143 -5.88 -8.46 -0.21
N GLY A 144 -4.65 -8.99 -0.15
CA GLY A 144 -3.57 -8.68 -1.08
C GLY A 144 -2.61 -7.60 -0.59
N LEU A 145 -2.10 -6.79 -1.54
CA LEU A 145 -1.14 -5.72 -1.30
C LEU A 145 -1.87 -4.38 -1.11
N THR A 146 -1.49 -3.65 -0.08
CA THR A 146 -2.04 -2.33 0.26
C THR A 146 -0.91 -1.33 0.41
N PHE A 147 -0.97 -0.19 -0.31
CA PHE A 147 0.00 0.89 -0.19
C PHE A 147 -0.36 1.86 0.94
N CYS A 148 0.56 2.03 1.88
CA CYS A 148 0.38 2.86 3.06
C CYS A 148 1.38 4.02 3.06
N THR A 149 0.88 5.22 3.31
CA THR A 149 1.66 6.45 3.44
C THR A 149 1.33 7.17 4.75
N ARG A 150 2.11 8.20 5.11
CA ARG A 150 1.82 8.99 6.31
C ARG A 150 0.52 9.80 6.17
N GLU A 151 0.07 10.03 4.94
CA GLU A 151 -1.18 10.70 4.60
C GLU A 151 -2.40 9.77 4.68
N GLY A 152 -2.18 8.45 4.66
CA GLY A 152 -3.25 7.47 4.73
C GLY A 152 -2.93 6.19 3.96
N THR A 153 -3.84 5.23 4.05
CA THR A 153 -3.88 4.08 3.16
C THR A 153 -4.46 4.51 1.83
N LEU A 154 -3.71 4.33 0.74
CA LEU A 154 -4.17 4.79 -0.59
C LEU A 154 -5.36 3.95 -1.06
N GLY A 155 -6.40 4.60 -1.58
CA GLY A 155 -7.61 3.95 -2.06
C GLY A 155 -8.59 3.50 -0.97
N MET A 156 -8.44 3.98 0.27
CA MET A 156 -9.44 3.85 1.33
C MET A 156 -10.11 5.21 1.64
N ASP A 157 -11.29 5.22 2.27
CA ASP A 157 -12.04 6.44 2.63
C ASP A 157 -11.27 7.42 3.55
N THR A 158 -10.10 7.00 4.05
CA THR A 158 -9.20 7.80 4.88
C THR A 158 -8.01 8.39 4.10
N SER A 159 -7.96 8.19 2.78
CA SER A 159 -6.85 8.63 1.92
C SER A 159 -6.70 10.14 1.94
N GLY A 160 -5.60 10.61 2.51
CA GLY A 160 -5.12 11.97 2.31
C GLY A 160 -4.64 12.20 0.88
N CYS A 161 -4.83 13.44 0.43
CA CYS A 161 -4.16 14.12 -0.69
C CYS A 161 -3.91 13.26 -1.95
N ALA A 162 -4.83 13.33 -2.92
CA ALA A 162 -4.68 12.75 -4.25
C ALA A 162 -3.33 13.07 -4.93
N ASP A 163 -2.69 14.19 -4.59
CA ASP A 163 -1.35 14.54 -5.07
C ASP A 163 -0.28 13.51 -4.67
N VAL A 164 -0.40 12.92 -3.47
CA VAL A 164 0.53 11.88 -2.98
C VAL A 164 0.38 10.61 -3.80
N SER A 165 -0.85 10.18 -4.03
CA SER A 165 -1.17 8.99 -4.83
C SER A 165 -0.71 9.15 -6.27
N ILE A 166 -0.96 10.32 -6.88
CA ILE A 166 -0.46 10.65 -8.23
C ILE A 166 1.07 10.67 -8.26
N ALA A 167 1.72 11.26 -7.26
CA ALA A 167 3.18 11.31 -7.19
C ALA A 167 3.77 9.90 -7.07
N LEU A 168 3.21 9.05 -6.22
CA LEU A 168 3.62 7.65 -6.08
C LEU A 168 3.37 6.85 -7.35
N ALA A 169 2.20 6.98 -7.97
CA ALA A 169 1.91 6.31 -9.23
C ALA A 169 2.90 6.69 -10.35
N LYS A 170 3.27 7.97 -10.45
CA LYS A 170 4.33 8.43 -11.37
C LYS A 170 5.68 7.79 -11.06
N ARG A 171 6.01 7.58 -9.78
CA ARG A 171 7.24 6.87 -9.39
C ARG A 171 7.17 5.39 -9.77
N LEU A 172 6.07 4.71 -9.46
CA LEU A 172 5.90 3.28 -9.75
C LEU A 172 5.85 2.98 -11.24
N ALA A 173 5.36 3.90 -12.06
CA ALA A 173 5.39 3.78 -13.52
C ALA A 173 6.83 3.66 -14.07
N GLY A 174 7.80 4.33 -13.45
CA GLY A 174 9.21 4.30 -13.85
C GLY A 174 10.10 3.36 -13.05
N LEU A 175 9.59 2.74 -11.99
CA LEU A 175 10.35 1.82 -11.15
C LEU A 175 10.45 0.44 -11.82
N ASN A 176 11.62 -0.18 -11.72
CA ASN A 176 11.85 -1.56 -12.12
C ASN A 176 12.36 -2.37 -10.93
N VAL A 177 11.62 -3.40 -10.54
CA VAL A 177 12.02 -4.26 -9.41
C VAL A 177 13.31 -5.06 -9.68
N ALA A 178 13.75 -5.19 -10.93
CA ALA A 178 15.06 -5.77 -11.25
C ALA A 178 16.24 -4.96 -10.68
N ASP A 179 16.01 -3.69 -10.32
CA ASP A 179 17.00 -2.83 -9.67
C ASP A 179 17.03 -3.00 -8.15
N ALA A 180 16.22 -3.90 -7.58
CA ALA A 180 16.22 -4.18 -6.16
C ALA A 180 17.56 -4.78 -5.69
N ARG A 181 18.03 -4.34 -4.52
CA ARG A 181 19.31 -4.77 -3.93
C ARG A 181 19.16 -5.28 -2.50
N ALA A 182 20.00 -6.25 -2.14
CA ALA A 182 20.17 -6.71 -0.76
C ALA A 182 21.54 -6.29 -0.23
N SER A 183 21.70 -6.31 1.09
CA SER A 183 23.03 -6.14 1.69
C SER A 183 23.86 -7.42 1.60
N ASP A 184 23.18 -8.58 1.54
CA ASP A 184 23.77 -9.89 1.36
C ASP A 184 23.60 -10.34 -0.10
N PRO A 185 24.69 -10.61 -0.84
CA PRO A 185 24.60 -11.07 -2.22
C PRO A 185 23.85 -12.40 -2.40
N ASP A 186 23.90 -13.30 -1.42
CA ASP A 186 23.25 -14.62 -1.51
C ASP A 186 21.72 -14.46 -1.43
N ASP A 187 21.24 -13.56 -0.57
CA ASP A 187 19.83 -13.17 -0.52
C ASP A 187 19.38 -12.54 -1.84
N GLU A 188 20.19 -11.65 -2.42
CA GLU A 188 19.88 -10.99 -3.70
C GLU A 188 19.73 -12.01 -4.83
N GLU A 189 20.67 -12.95 -4.93
CA GLU A 189 20.63 -14.01 -5.93
C GLU A 189 19.44 -14.94 -5.74
N MET A 190 19.18 -15.37 -4.49
CA MET A 190 18.05 -16.22 -4.14
C MET A 190 16.72 -15.56 -4.52
N ILE A 191 16.50 -14.32 -4.12
CA ILE A 191 15.25 -13.60 -4.40
C ILE A 191 15.08 -13.35 -5.89
N THR A 192 16.17 -13.02 -6.59
CA THR A 192 16.15 -12.88 -8.05
C THR A 192 15.73 -14.18 -8.71
N ARG A 193 16.25 -15.33 -8.27
CA ARG A 193 15.84 -16.65 -8.78
C ARG A 193 14.36 -16.93 -8.54
N LEU A 194 13.84 -16.63 -7.36
CA LEU A 194 12.41 -16.81 -7.03
C LEU A 194 11.52 -15.94 -7.93
N VAL A 195 11.88 -14.68 -8.14
CA VAL A 195 11.15 -13.79 -9.03
C VAL A 195 11.12 -14.35 -10.46
N GLN A 196 12.26 -14.89 -10.96
CA GLN A 196 12.31 -15.50 -12.28
C GLN A 196 11.41 -16.73 -12.41
N GLN A 197 11.34 -17.57 -11.38
CA GLN A 197 10.47 -18.75 -11.36
C GLN A 197 8.99 -18.39 -11.46
N GLU A 198 8.59 -17.24 -10.91
CA GLU A 198 7.20 -16.77 -10.93
C GLU A 198 6.83 -15.93 -12.16
N GLY A 199 7.72 -15.80 -13.15
CA GLY A 199 7.48 -15.07 -14.40
C GLY A 199 8.32 -13.80 -14.58
N GLY A 200 9.27 -13.57 -13.69
CA GLY A 200 10.28 -12.52 -13.84
C GLY A 200 9.86 -11.15 -13.34
N ALA A 201 10.80 -10.21 -13.44
CA ALA A 201 10.64 -8.84 -12.93
C ALA A 201 9.50 -8.08 -13.62
N GLU A 202 9.24 -8.33 -14.91
CA GLU A 202 8.15 -7.66 -15.63
C GLU A 202 6.78 -7.99 -15.04
N LYS A 203 6.52 -9.26 -14.73
CA LYS A 203 5.26 -9.67 -14.09
C LYS A 203 5.09 -9.06 -12.71
N MET A 204 6.18 -8.90 -11.96
CA MET A 204 6.15 -8.21 -10.66
C MET A 204 5.92 -6.71 -10.81
N ASN A 205 6.53 -6.08 -11.82
CA ASN A 205 6.27 -4.67 -12.16
C ASN A 205 4.79 -4.48 -12.55
N GLU A 206 4.23 -5.37 -13.37
CA GLU A 206 2.81 -5.37 -13.75
C GLU A 206 1.92 -5.47 -12.51
N PHE A 207 2.15 -6.45 -11.63
CA PHE A 207 1.38 -6.61 -10.40
C PHE A 207 1.37 -5.35 -9.53
N ILE A 208 2.54 -4.72 -9.31
CA ILE A 208 2.65 -3.48 -8.53
C ILE A 208 1.88 -2.33 -9.19
N ARG A 209 2.00 -2.20 -10.52
CA ARG A 209 1.34 -1.13 -11.29
C ARG A 209 -0.16 -1.33 -11.35
N GLU A 210 -0.64 -2.55 -11.52
CA GLU A 210 -2.07 -2.89 -11.48
C GLU A 210 -2.68 -2.62 -10.10
N ASN A 211 -1.97 -2.97 -9.03
CA ASN A 211 -2.41 -2.65 -7.67
C ASN A 211 -2.52 -1.12 -7.47
N MET A 212 -1.52 -0.36 -7.93
CA MET A 212 -1.53 1.10 -7.85
C MET A 212 -2.63 1.71 -8.73
N TRP A 213 -2.88 1.15 -9.91
CA TRP A 213 -3.97 1.57 -10.79
C TRP A 213 -5.35 1.35 -10.15
N GLY A 214 -5.55 0.18 -9.52
CA GLY A 214 -6.77 -0.10 -8.77
C GLY A 214 -6.97 0.87 -7.60
N THR A 215 -5.89 1.23 -6.90
CA THR A 215 -5.89 2.26 -5.87
C THR A 215 -6.31 3.62 -6.41
N LEU A 216 -5.71 4.10 -7.50
CA LEU A 216 -6.07 5.39 -8.11
C LEU A 216 -7.52 5.43 -8.59
N THR A 217 -8.01 4.33 -9.15
CA THR A 217 -9.41 4.21 -9.60
C THR A 217 -10.37 4.41 -8.42
N LYS A 218 -10.12 3.77 -7.28
CA LYS A 218 -10.93 3.95 -6.06
C LYS A 218 -10.88 5.38 -5.53
N GLU A 219 -9.71 6.02 -5.57
CA GLU A 219 -9.58 7.42 -5.15
C GLU A 219 -10.33 8.38 -6.07
N GLN A 220 -10.29 8.13 -7.39
CA GLN A 220 -11.08 8.89 -8.36
C GLN A 220 -12.57 8.76 -8.07
N GLU A 221 -13.07 7.53 -7.89
CA GLU A 221 -14.47 7.27 -7.57
C GLU A 221 -14.91 8.00 -6.28
N HIS A 222 -14.08 7.95 -5.23
CA HIS A 222 -14.34 8.65 -3.98
C HIS A 222 -14.35 10.17 -4.15
N PHE A 223 -13.40 10.73 -4.90
CA PHE A 223 -13.34 12.16 -5.18
C PHE A 223 -14.56 12.64 -5.96
N GLU A 224 -14.97 11.90 -6.99
CA GLU A 224 -16.17 12.21 -7.79
C GLU A 224 -17.43 12.19 -6.90
N ALA A 225 -17.57 11.19 -6.03
CA ALA A 225 -18.70 11.10 -5.10
C ALA A 225 -18.77 12.29 -4.11
N GLU A 226 -17.63 12.71 -3.56
CA GLU A 226 -17.58 13.86 -2.64
C GLU A 226 -17.87 15.19 -3.36
N VAL A 227 -17.42 15.35 -4.60
CA VAL A 227 -17.75 16.51 -5.44
C VAL A 227 -19.25 16.58 -5.74
N ASP A 228 -19.86 15.45 -6.10
CA ASP A 228 -21.30 15.38 -6.37
C ASP A 228 -22.12 15.71 -5.12
N LYS A 229 -21.73 15.16 -3.97
CA LYS A 229 -22.35 15.46 -2.67
C LYS A 229 -22.24 16.94 -2.32
N LEU A 230 -21.04 17.52 -2.41
CA LEU A 230 -20.83 18.94 -2.15
C LEU A 230 -21.63 19.81 -3.12
N GLY A 231 -21.70 19.43 -4.40
CA GLY A 231 -22.53 20.09 -5.40
C GLY A 231 -24.02 20.09 -5.02
N ALA A 232 -24.53 18.98 -4.50
CA ALA A 232 -25.90 18.90 -3.99
C ALA A 232 -26.13 19.80 -2.77
N GLU A 233 -25.22 19.77 -1.79
CA GLU A 233 -25.29 20.60 -0.57
C GLU A 233 -25.26 22.11 -0.90
N LEU A 234 -24.36 22.53 -1.78
CA LEU A 234 -24.26 23.93 -2.22
C LEU A 234 -25.50 24.39 -2.98
N ASN A 235 -26.09 23.53 -3.81
CA ASN A 235 -27.34 23.84 -4.52
C ASN A 235 -28.53 24.00 -3.56
N VAL A 236 -28.61 23.17 -2.51
CA VAL A 236 -29.63 23.32 -1.45
C VAL A 236 -29.44 24.64 -0.72
N ALA A 237 -28.21 24.94 -0.29
CA ALA A 237 -27.90 26.19 0.42
C ALA A 237 -28.18 27.45 -0.42
N ALA A 238 -28.00 27.39 -1.74
CA ALA A 238 -28.34 28.49 -2.64
C ALA A 238 -29.86 28.73 -2.70
N ARG A 239 -30.67 27.67 -2.78
CA ARG A 239 -32.14 27.76 -2.85
C ARG A 239 -32.77 28.25 -1.55
N GLU A 240 -32.20 27.91 -0.39
CA GLU A 240 -32.67 28.40 0.91
C GLU A 240 -32.46 29.93 1.07
N ARG A 241 -31.42 30.48 0.43
CA ARG A 241 -31.20 31.93 0.37
C ARG A 241 -32.17 32.64 -0.56
N GLU A 242 -32.56 32.02 -1.68
CA GLU A 242 -33.59 32.56 -2.58
C GLU A 242 -35.00 32.46 -1.97
N GLY A 243 -35.28 31.45 -1.16
CA GLY A 243 -36.53 31.33 -0.41
C GLY A 243 -36.72 32.39 0.69
N SER A 244 -35.65 33.06 1.11
CA SER A 244 -35.64 34.11 2.13
C SER A 244 -35.50 35.54 1.55
N GLY A 245 -35.30 35.69 0.24
CA GLY A 245 -35.27 36.97 -0.47
C GLY A 245 -36.13 36.92 -1.73
N LYS A 246 -37.22 37.70 -1.76
CA LYS A 246 -38.16 37.90 -2.88
C LYS A 246 -37.67 37.40 -4.26
N VAL A 247 -38.38 36.39 -4.75
CA VAL A 247 -38.47 35.85 -6.11
C VAL A 247 -37.81 36.71 -7.19
N MET A 248 -36.78 36.15 -7.84
CA MET A 248 -36.45 36.50 -9.22
C MET A 248 -36.19 35.22 -10.03
N ASP A 249 -36.86 35.13 -11.16
CA ASP A 249 -36.96 33.99 -12.09
C ASP A 249 -35.60 33.64 -12.72
N THR A 250 -35.18 32.38 -12.59
CA THR A 250 -34.05 31.80 -13.33
C THR A 250 -34.47 30.51 -14.03
N SER A 251 -35.11 30.67 -15.18
CA SER A 251 -35.26 29.57 -16.12
C SER A 251 -33.91 29.19 -16.77
N ARG A 252 -33.55 27.91 -16.59
CA ARG A 252 -32.59 27.10 -17.35
C ARG A 252 -31.10 27.50 -17.29
N GLN A 253 -30.32 26.75 -16.50
CA GLN A 253 -28.92 26.44 -16.85
C GLN A 253 -28.68 24.92 -16.79
N PRO A 254 -28.17 24.30 -17.87
CA PRO A 254 -27.67 22.92 -17.81
C PRO A 254 -26.34 22.87 -17.05
N SER A 255 -26.02 21.71 -16.49
CA SER A 255 -24.74 21.50 -15.78
C SER A 255 -23.54 21.83 -16.68
N LEU A 256 -22.60 22.60 -16.13
CA LEU A 256 -21.37 23.01 -16.81
C LEU A 256 -20.58 21.80 -17.38
N TRP A 257 -20.74 20.63 -16.77
CA TRP A 257 -20.06 19.40 -17.18
C TRP A 257 -20.72 18.68 -18.36
N ALA A 258 -22.04 18.80 -18.58
CA ALA A 258 -22.67 18.26 -19.79
C ALA A 258 -22.20 18.99 -21.06
N ALA A 259 -21.78 20.25 -20.92
CA ALA A 259 -21.18 21.04 -22.00
C ALA A 259 -19.68 20.73 -22.20
N ALA A 260 -18.94 20.46 -21.12
CA ALA A 260 -17.51 20.12 -21.19
C ALA A 260 -17.27 18.73 -21.79
N ARG A 261 -18.12 17.74 -21.49
CA ARG A 261 -18.02 16.37 -22.02
C ARG A 261 -18.20 16.30 -23.54
N ARG A 262 -18.90 17.27 -24.14
CA ARG A 262 -19.10 17.40 -25.59
C ARG A 262 -17.93 18.04 -26.35
N ARG A 263 -16.95 18.64 -25.65
CA ARG A 263 -15.80 19.33 -26.27
C ARG A 263 -14.51 18.51 -26.29
N LEU A 264 -14.46 17.36 -25.61
CA LEU A 264 -13.24 16.57 -25.42
C LEU A 264 -13.22 15.22 -26.16
N LEU A 265 -14.22 14.93 -26.97
CA LEU A 265 -14.22 13.79 -27.88
C LEU A 265 -14.24 14.29 -29.32
N PRO A 266 -13.20 14.02 -30.13
CA PRO A 266 -13.31 14.14 -31.58
C PRO A 266 -14.32 13.10 -32.09
N ASP A 267 -15.36 13.58 -32.77
CA ASP A 267 -16.14 12.76 -33.68
C ASP A 267 -15.21 12.35 -34.83
N GLU A 268 -14.84 11.07 -34.93
CA GLU A 268 -14.53 10.39 -36.19
C GLU A 268 -14.16 8.92 -35.94
N TYR A 269 -15.14 8.02 -36.13
CA TYR A 269 -15.00 6.80 -36.94
C TYR A 269 -16.40 6.21 -37.17
N THR A 270 -17.14 6.81 -38.08
CA THR A 270 -18.33 6.17 -38.67
C THR A 270 -17.90 5.28 -39.84
N ASP A 271 -18.31 4.02 -39.75
CA ASP A 271 -18.53 3.03 -40.80
C ASP A 271 -18.19 3.43 -42.25
N ALA A 272 -17.27 2.68 -42.84
CA ALA A 272 -17.26 2.44 -44.28
C ALA A 272 -17.45 0.93 -44.52
N GLN A 273 -18.70 0.54 -44.72
CA GLN A 273 -19.04 -0.69 -45.43
C GLN A 273 -18.85 -0.47 -46.93
N TYR A 274 -18.07 -1.33 -47.59
CA TYR A 274 -18.32 -1.67 -48.99
C TYR A 274 -17.92 -3.14 -49.23
N VAL A 275 -18.92 -3.94 -49.58
CA VAL A 275 -18.92 -5.30 -50.13
C VAL A 275 -19.47 -5.13 -51.56
N PRO A 276 -19.04 -5.87 -52.60
CA PRO A 276 -18.68 -7.28 -52.62
C PRO A 276 -17.26 -7.65 -53.05
#